data_AF-A0A3S4JWD8-F1
#
_entry.id   AF-A0A3S4JWD8-F1
#
_cell.length_a   1.000
_cell.length_b   1.000
_cell.length_c   1.000
_cell.angle_alpha   90.00
_cell.angle_beta   90.00
_cell.angle_gamma   90.00
#
_symmetry.space_group_name_H-M   'P 1'
#
loop_
_entity.id
_entity.type
_entity.pdbx_description
1 polymer ?
#
loop_
_entity_poly.entity_id
_entity_poly.type
_entity_poly.pdbx_seq_one_letter_code
_entity_poly.pdbx_strand_id
1 'polypeptide(L)'
;MGGMAITPDNTIMALAEDFLSRRQYGIRFRNLETGNWYPELLDNVEPSFVWANDSWTFYYVRKHPVTLLPYQVWRHAIGTPASQDKLIYEKKTIPITSACIKRPRSTM
;
A
#
# COMPACT_ATOMS: atom_id res chain seq x y z
N MET A 1 13.55 2.75 -5.87
CA MET A 1 12.27 3.38 -6.24
C MET A 1 11.29 2.31 -6.69
N GLY A 2 10.03 2.39 -6.27
CA GLY A 2 9.01 1.38 -6.57
C GLY A 2 8.04 1.79 -7.69
N GLY A 3 7.48 2.99 -7.59
CA GLY A 3 6.48 3.51 -8.53
C GLY A 3 6.34 5.04 -8.42
N MET A 4 5.89 5.68 -9.50
CA MET A 4 5.64 7.12 -9.56
C MET A 4 4.44 7.36 -10.47
N ALA A 5 3.50 8.22 -10.04
CA ALA A 5 2.41 8.67 -10.90
C ALA A 5 2.01 10.10 -10.57
N ILE A 6 1.60 10.84 -11.58
CA ILE A 6 1.14 12.22 -11.48
C ILE A 6 -0.39 12.24 -11.64
N THR A 7 -1.06 13.16 -10.96
CA THR A 7 -2.51 13.37 -11.08
C THR A 7 -2.92 13.80 -12.49
N PRO A 8 -4.17 13.56 -12.92
CA PRO A 8 -4.66 13.95 -14.25
C PRO A 8 -4.52 15.44 -14.58
N ASP A 9 -4.58 16.31 -13.57
CA ASP A 9 -4.40 17.76 -13.69
C ASP A 9 -2.93 18.21 -13.65
N ASN A 10 -1.98 17.29 -13.53
CA ASN A 10 -0.53 17.52 -13.43
C ASN A 10 -0.07 18.35 -12.22
N THR A 11 -0.85 18.43 -11.15
CA THR A 11 -0.51 19.26 -9.98
C THR A 11 0.20 18.49 -8.87
N ILE A 12 -0.02 17.19 -8.73
CA ILE A 12 0.51 16.38 -7.63
C ILE A 12 1.20 15.13 -8.16
N MET A 13 2.37 14.83 -7.61
CA MET A 13 3.12 13.60 -7.85
C MET A 13 3.11 12.71 -6.62
N ALA A 14 2.75 11.43 -6.80
CA ALA A 14 2.99 10.37 -5.83
C ALA A 14 4.29 9.63 -6.16
N LEU A 15 5.08 9.33 -5.13
CA LEU A 15 6.33 8.57 -5.23
C LEU A 15 6.38 7.47 -4.17
N ALA A 16 6.57 6.23 -4.60
CA ALA A 16 6.83 5.09 -3.72
C ALA A 16 8.34 4.83 -3.59
N GLU A 17 8.85 4.94 -2.37
CA GLU A 17 10.25 4.73 -2.01
C GLU A 17 10.37 3.55 -1.05
N ASP A 18 11.38 2.69 -1.24
CA ASP A 18 11.73 1.63 -0.29
C ASP A 18 12.95 2.12 0.50
N PHE A 19 12.76 2.41 1.78
CA PHE A 19 13.82 2.89 2.67
C PHE A 19 14.58 1.75 3.36
N LEU A 20 14.01 0.54 3.37
CA LEU A 20 14.50 -0.57 4.18
C LEU A 20 15.00 -1.76 3.35
N SER A 21 14.87 -1.70 2.02
CA SER A 21 15.20 -2.78 1.10
C SER A 21 14.45 -4.09 1.44
N ARG A 22 13.22 -3.97 1.95
CA ARG A 22 12.38 -5.09 2.40
C ARG A 22 11.06 -5.17 1.63
N ARG A 23 10.94 -4.44 0.51
CA ARG A 23 9.68 -4.31 -0.25
C ARG A 23 8.53 -3.80 0.63
N GLN A 24 8.87 -2.93 1.58
CA GLN A 24 7.95 -2.15 2.38
C GLN A 24 8.14 -0.71 1.95
N TYR A 25 7.21 -0.22 1.13
CA TYR A 25 7.34 1.09 0.55
C TYR A 25 6.70 2.13 1.47
N GLY A 26 7.22 3.34 1.39
CA GLY A 26 6.57 4.56 1.81
C GLY A 26 6.11 5.33 0.58
N ILE A 27 4.85 5.77 0.54
CA ILE A 27 4.35 6.69 -0.49
C ILE A 27 4.34 8.10 0.06
N ARG A 28 4.96 9.02 -0.67
CA ARG A 28 5.00 10.45 -0.39
C ARG A 28 4.39 11.24 -1.55
N PHE A 29 3.83 12.40 -1.25
CA PHE A 29 3.22 13.28 -2.24
C PHE A 29 3.97 14.59 -2.35
N ARG A 30 4.10 15.09 -3.57
CA ARG A 30 4.73 16.38 -3.86
C ARG A 30 3.79 17.23 -4.71
N ASN A 31 3.57 18.46 -4.28
CA ASN A 31 2.92 19.46 -5.11
C ASN A 31 3.94 19.95 -6.15
N LEU A 32 3.60 19.83 -7.43
CA LEU A 32 4.50 20.13 -8.55
C LEU A 32 4.55 21.61 -8.89
N GLU A 33 3.52 22.38 -8.54
CA GLU A 33 3.49 23.83 -8.76
C GLU A 33 4.41 24.57 -7.78
N THR A 34 4.33 24.21 -6.50
CA THR A 34 5.10 24.83 -5.42
C THR A 34 6.44 24.12 -5.18
N GLY A 35 6.56 22.87 -5.63
CA GLY A 35 7.70 22.01 -5.35
C GLY A 35 7.75 21.45 -3.93
N ASN A 36 6.77 21.76 -3.07
CA ASN A 36 6.71 21.33 -1.68
C ASN A 36 6.21 19.90 -1.53
N TRP A 37 6.69 19.22 -0.49
CA TRP A 37 6.19 17.91 -0.10
C TRP A 37 5.03 18.05 0.88
N TYR A 38 4.03 17.18 0.71
CA TYR A 38 2.98 17.04 1.70
C TYR A 38 3.52 16.33 2.95
N PRO A 39 2.99 16.65 4.16
CA PRO A 39 3.50 16.12 5.41
C PRO A 39 3.18 14.64 5.64
N GLU A 40 2.14 14.12 5.01
CA GLU A 40 1.73 12.73 5.16
C GLU A 40 2.70 11.73 4.48
N LEU A 41 2.77 10.54 5.09
CA LEU A 41 3.50 9.38 4.60
C LEU A 41 2.59 8.17 4.75
N LEU A 42 2.40 7.41 3.66
CA LEU A 42 1.69 6.13 3.71
C LEU A 42 2.73 5.00 3.79
N ASP A 43 2.78 4.31 4.92
CA ASP A 43 3.81 3.33 5.24
C ASP A 43 3.32 1.87 5.10
N ASN A 44 4.28 0.95 4.93
CA ASN A 44 4.04 -0.49 4.78
C ASN A 44 3.01 -0.81 3.67
N VAL A 45 3.22 -0.17 2.53
CA VAL A 45 2.35 -0.30 1.34
C VAL A 45 3.07 -1.04 0.21
N GLU A 46 2.27 -1.52 -0.75
CA GLU A 46 2.78 -1.90 -2.06
C GLU A 46 3.14 -0.65 -2.88
N PRO A 47 4.08 -0.73 -3.84
CA PRO A 47 4.44 0.39 -4.69
C PRO A 47 3.40 0.65 -5.80
N SER A 48 2.34 -0.15 -5.88
CA SER A 48 1.25 -0.01 -6.83
C SER A 48 0.10 0.79 -6.21
N PHE A 49 -0.33 1.82 -6.93
CA PHE A 49 -1.34 2.77 -6.51
C PHE A 49 -2.00 3.42 -7.73
N VAL A 50 -3.16 4.04 -7.53
CA VAL A 50 -3.89 4.74 -8.58
C VAL A 50 -4.48 6.04 -8.06
N TRP A 51 -4.46 7.07 -8.92
CA TRP A 51 -5.18 8.31 -8.72
C TRP A 51 -6.63 8.15 -9.16
N ALA A 52 -7.56 8.76 -8.43
CA ALA A 52 -8.89 8.99 -8.95
C ALA A 52 -8.88 10.13 -9.98
N ASN A 53 -9.96 10.25 -10.74
CA ASN A 53 -10.10 11.30 -11.76
C ASN A 53 -10.35 12.70 -11.19
N ASP A 54 -10.49 12.82 -9.87
CA ASP A 54 -10.69 14.09 -9.18
C ASP A 54 -9.36 14.78 -8.82
N SER A 55 -8.20 14.12 -9.03
CA SER A 55 -6.85 14.61 -8.73
C SER A 55 -6.52 14.83 -7.24
N TRP A 56 -7.39 14.43 -6.31
CA TRP A 56 -7.12 14.55 -4.86
C TRP A 56 -7.42 13.27 -4.08
N THR A 57 -8.09 12.30 -4.68
CA THR A 57 -8.30 10.98 -4.11
C THR A 57 -7.24 9.98 -4.60
N PHE A 58 -6.63 9.27 -3.67
CA PHE A 58 -5.57 8.31 -3.93
C PHE A 58 -5.92 6.93 -3.37
N TYR A 59 -5.72 5.88 -4.17
CA TYR A 59 -5.95 4.50 -3.74
C TYR A 59 -4.65 3.72 -3.69
N TYR A 60 -4.47 2.98 -2.61
CA TYR A 60 -3.25 2.22 -2.36
C TYR A 60 -3.53 0.91 -1.62
N VAL A 61 -2.55 0.01 -1.65
CA VAL A 61 -2.66 -1.32 -1.02
C VAL A 61 -1.75 -1.40 0.19
N ARG A 62 -2.33 -1.71 1.36
CA ARG A 62 -1.57 -2.00 2.59
C ARG A 62 -1.21 -3.47 2.69
N LYS A 63 -0.05 -3.70 3.28
CA LYS A 63 0.49 -5.03 3.56
C LYS A 63 0.24 -5.42 5.01
N HIS A 64 0.05 -6.70 5.24
CA HIS A 64 -0.04 -7.21 6.59
C HIS A 64 1.34 -7.09 7.28
N PRO A 65 1.43 -6.56 8.51
CA PRO A 65 2.72 -6.24 9.16
C PRO A 65 3.62 -7.46 9.38
N VAL A 66 3.03 -8.64 9.61
CA VAL A 66 3.77 -9.89 9.83
C VAL A 66 4.06 -10.67 8.54
N THR A 67 3.02 -11.04 7.79
CA THR A 67 3.16 -11.87 6.58
C THR A 67 3.67 -11.10 5.36
N LEU A 68 3.62 -9.78 5.39
CA LEU A 68 3.96 -8.88 4.28
C LEU A 68 3.14 -9.15 3.00
N LEU A 69 1.98 -9.80 3.14
CA LEU A 69 1.07 -10.00 2.02
C LEU A 69 0.13 -8.80 1.86
N PRO A 70 -0.18 -8.37 0.63
CA PRO A 70 -1.19 -7.35 0.38
C PRO A 70 -2.57 -7.87 0.79
N TYR A 71 -3.29 -7.09 1.58
CA TYR A 71 -4.58 -7.54 2.14
C TYR A 71 -5.65 -6.47 2.22
N GLN A 72 -5.31 -5.18 2.23
CA GLN A 72 -6.29 -4.10 2.28
C GLN A 72 -6.08 -3.08 1.17
N VAL A 73 -7.18 -2.58 0.61
CA VAL A 73 -7.21 -1.41 -0.27
C VAL A 73 -7.79 -0.23 0.52
N TRP A 74 -7.05 0.87 0.52
CA TRP A 74 -7.40 2.09 1.25
C TRP A 74 -7.57 3.26 0.29
N ARG A 75 -8.40 4.21 0.70
CA ARG A 75 -8.58 5.49 0.05
C ARG A 75 -8.04 6.59 0.94
N HIS A 76 -7.13 7.37 0.39
CA HIS A 76 -6.50 8.53 1.00
C HIS A 76 -6.98 9.82 0.30
N ALA A 77 -7.14 10.89 1.08
CA ALA A 77 -7.39 12.22 0.57
C ALA A 77 -6.15 13.08 0.80
N ILE A 78 -5.61 13.69 -0.25
CA ILE A 78 -4.36 14.45 -0.16
C ILE A 78 -4.50 15.64 0.81
N GLY A 79 -3.45 15.86 1.61
CA GLY A 79 -3.41 16.89 2.65
C GLY A 79 -4.10 16.49 3.96
N THR A 80 -4.57 15.25 4.09
CA THR A 80 -5.10 14.72 5.35
C THR A 80 -4.13 13.71 5.97
N PRO A 81 -4.13 13.53 7.30
CA PRO A 81 -3.32 12.49 7.92
C PRO A 81 -3.84 11.10 7.53
N ALA A 82 -2.93 10.13 7.35
CA ALA A 82 -3.26 8.74 6.97
C ALA A 82 -4.21 8.01 7.95
N SER A 83 -4.41 8.55 9.16
CA SER A 83 -5.38 8.06 10.14
C SER A 83 -6.83 8.32 9.73
N GLN A 84 -7.08 9.24 8.79
CA GLN A 84 -8.40 9.54 8.24
C GLN A 84 -8.74 8.72 6.99
N ASP A 85 -7.81 7.87 6.54
CA ASP A 85 -8.00 7.03 5.37
C ASP A 85 -9.18 6.07 5.57
N LYS A 86 -9.86 5.76 4.47
CA LYS A 86 -11.02 4.87 4.49
C LYS A 86 -10.66 3.52 3.89
N LEU A 87 -10.96 2.45 4.62
CA LEU A 87 -10.87 1.09 4.12
C LEU A 87 -11.94 0.87 3.03
N ILE A 88 -11.50 0.45 1.85
CA ILE A 88 -12.39 0.17 0.70
C ILE A 88 -12.63 -1.33 0.56
N TYR A 89 -11.57 -2.12 0.75
CA TYR A 89 -11.63 -3.56 0.63
C TYR A 89 -10.63 -4.22 1.56
N GLU A 90 -11.01 -5.35 2.13
CA GLU A 90 -10.14 -6.21 2.91
C GLU A 90 -10.29 -7.66 2.45
N LYS A 91 -9.17 -8.29 2.10
CA LYS A 91 -9.10 -9.71 1.83
C LYS A 91 -9.16 -10.46 3.16
N LYS A 92 -10.19 -11.28 3.35
CA LYS A 92 -10.26 -12.21 4.47
C LYS A 92 -9.19 -13.28 4.33
N THR A 93 -8.40 -13.48 5.38
CA THR A 93 -7.37 -14.53 5.45
C THR A 93 -8.05 -15.90 5.46
N ILE A 94 -7.66 -16.79 4.55
CA ILE A 94 -7.94 -18.23 4.68
C ILE A 94 -6.85 -18.77 5.61
N PRO A 95 -7.16 -19.44 6.73
CA PRO A 95 -6.14 -20.04 7.55
C PRO A 95 -5.42 -21.11 6.71
N ILE A 96 -4.13 -20.90 6.45
CA ILE A 96 -3.23 -21.96 6.00
C ILE A 96 -3.04 -22.89 7.20
N THR A 97 -3.98 -23.80 7.40
CA THR A 97 -3.73 -24.97 8.22
C THR A 97 -2.64 -25.75 7.51
N SER A 98 -1.43 -25.76 8.07
CA SER A 98 -0.38 -26.68 7.67
C SER A 98 -0.91 -28.10 7.87
N ALA A 99 -1.53 -28.66 6.83
CA ALA A 99 -1.80 -30.08 6.73
C ALA A 99 -0.45 -30.76 6.51
N CYS A 100 0.29 -30.94 7.60
CA CYS A 100 1.44 -31.82 7.63
C CYS A 100 0.89 -33.23 7.41
N ILE A 101 0.99 -33.72 6.17
CA ILE A 101 0.61 -35.08 5.80
C ILE A 101 1.52 -36.01 6.62
N LYS A 102 1.06 -36.46 7.78
CA LYS A 102 1.68 -37.56 8.51
C LYS A 102 1.37 -38.83 7.72
N ARG A 103 2.36 -39.32 6.96
CA ARG A 103 2.31 -40.68 6.40
C ARG A 103 2.18 -41.66 7.58
N PRO A 104 1.17 -42.54 7.64
CA PRO A 104 1.18 -43.62 8.61
C PRO A 104 2.31 -44.60 8.27
N ARG A 105 3.17 -44.93 9.26
CA ARG A 105 4.05 -46.09 9.16
C ARG A 105 3.15 -47.33 9.18
N SER A 106 3.23 -48.15 8.13
CA SER A 106 2.77 -49.54 8.22
C SER A 106 3.73 -50.29 9.13
N THR A 107 3.21 -50.88 10.20
CA THR A 107 3.94 -51.84 11.04
C THR A 107 3.86 -53.21 10.37
N MET A 108 5.00 -53.89 10.24
CA MET A 108 5.12 -55.35 10.18
C MET A 108 5.93 -55.77 11.38
#